data_AF-A0A090ZDK5-F1
#
_entry.id   AF-A0A090ZDK5-F1
#
_cell.length_a   1.000
_cell.length_b   1.000
_cell.length_c   1.000
_cell.angle_alpha   90.00
_cell.angle_beta   90.00
_cell.angle_gamma   90.00
#
_symmetry.space_group_name_H-M   'P 1'
#
loop_
_entity.id
_entity.type
_entity.pdbx_description
1 polymer ?
#
loop_
_entity_poly.entity_id
_entity_poly.type
_entity_poly.pdbx_seq_one_letter_code
_entity_poly.pdbx_strand_id
1 'polypeptide(L)'
;MQLNLFYEKLALYQNSKPIIPVLKPTDVSSLREIANTINEDLILLLKENDEHLNEYYISSSYAKEITYEEFFIWWYHFFYTKVTEELIKQNVIKSSNSVNQTYVIVNKYSINEH
;
A
#
# COMPACT_ATOMS: atom_id res chain seq x y z
N MET A 1 15.04 21.03 -14.45
CA MET A 1 15.26 21.61 -13.12
C MET A 1 14.22 21.15 -12.07
N GLN A 2 12.98 20.80 -12.45
CA GLN A 2 11.94 20.34 -11.50
C GLN A 2 12.12 18.92 -10.95
N LEU A 3 12.81 18.03 -11.68
CA LEU A 3 12.90 16.61 -11.33
C LEU A 3 13.68 16.36 -10.02
N ASN A 4 14.78 17.09 -9.82
CA ASN A 4 15.60 16.96 -8.61
C ASN A 4 14.86 17.46 -7.37
N LEU A 5 14.05 18.52 -7.52
CA LEU A 5 13.25 19.07 -6.43
C LEU A 5 12.16 18.09 -5.95
N PHE A 6 11.59 17.30 -6.87
CA PHE A 6 10.65 16.23 -6.55
C PHE A 6 11.34 15.09 -5.78
N TYR A 7 12.49 14.63 -6.25
CA TYR A 7 13.25 13.57 -5.58
C TYR A 7 13.85 14.01 -4.23
N GLU A 8 14.20 15.28 -4.08
CA GLU A 8 14.61 15.87 -2.80
C GLU A 8 13.45 15.86 -1.78
N LYS A 9 12.23 16.18 -2.20
CA LYS A 9 11.03 16.07 -1.34
C LYS A 9 10.76 14.65 -0.88
N LEU A 10 11.08 13.66 -1.71
CA LEU A 10 10.95 12.24 -1.39
C LEU A 10 12.16 11.68 -0.63
N ALA A 11 13.17 12.52 -0.31
CA ALA A 11 14.44 12.10 0.28
C ALA A 11 15.23 11.05 -0.54
N LEU A 12 14.91 10.89 -1.83
CA LEU A 12 15.58 10.01 -2.78
C LEU A 12 16.78 10.69 -3.46
N TYR A 13 17.05 11.95 -3.11
CA TYR A 13 18.17 12.73 -3.60
C TYR A 13 18.66 13.66 -2.48
N GLN A 14 19.90 13.49 -2.03
CA GLN A 14 20.54 14.36 -1.03
C GLN A 14 22.02 14.53 -1.37
N ASN A 15 22.59 15.69 -1.01
CA ASN A 15 24.00 16.01 -1.25
C ASN A 15 24.43 15.80 -2.72
N SER A 16 23.55 16.17 -3.66
CA SER A 16 23.75 15.99 -5.10
C SER A 16 23.93 14.54 -5.55
N LYS A 17 23.45 13.58 -4.77
CA LYS A 17 23.51 12.15 -5.08
C LYS A 17 22.14 11.48 -4.93
N PRO A 18 21.77 10.56 -5.84
CA PRO A 18 20.60 9.73 -5.64
C PRO A 18 20.83 8.80 -4.45
N ILE A 19 19.84 8.72 -3.57
CA ILE A 19 19.77 7.74 -2.50
C ILE A 19 18.80 6.67 -2.97
N ILE A 20 19.33 5.47 -3.21
CA ILE A 20 18.52 4.29 -3.48
C ILE A 20 18.20 3.65 -2.13
N PRO A 21 16.94 3.66 -1.67
CA PRO A 21 16.58 2.96 -0.46
C PRO A 21 16.74 1.46 -0.70
N VAL A 22 17.65 0.84 0.04
CA VAL A 22 17.86 -0.61 0.03
C VAL A 22 17.27 -1.16 1.32
N LEU A 23 16.33 -2.09 1.19
CA LEU A 23 15.76 -2.80 2.35
C LEU A 23 16.86 -3.65 2.99
N LYS A 24 17.17 -3.36 4.25
CA LYS A 24 18.05 -4.20 5.06
C LYS A 24 17.29 -5.46 5.49
N PRO A 25 18.00 -6.55 5.86
CA PRO A 25 17.36 -7.73 6.43
C PRO A 25 16.46 -7.43 7.64
N THR A 26 16.82 -6.43 8.45
CA THR A 26 16.01 -5.93 9.58
C THR A 26 14.72 -5.24 9.15
N ASP A 27 14.72 -4.61 7.98
CA ASP A 27 13.53 -3.96 7.42
C ASP A 27 12.58 -5.05 6.90
N VAL A 28 13.11 -6.11 6.29
CA VAL A 28 12.34 -7.28 5.87
C VAL A 28 11.71 -8.01 7.05
N SER A 29 12.41 -8.15 8.18
CA SER A 29 11.82 -8.74 9.38
C SER A 29 10.71 -7.85 9.97
N SER A 30 10.91 -6.53 9.98
CA SER A 30 9.89 -5.57 10.43
C SER A 30 8.63 -5.62 9.56
N LEU A 31 8.79 -5.70 8.23
CA LEU A 31 7.68 -5.88 7.29
C LEU A 31 6.96 -7.21 7.53
N ARG A 32 7.68 -8.28 7.85
CA ARG A 32 7.10 -9.58 8.18
C ARG A 32 6.30 -9.51 9.49
N GLU A 33 6.79 -8.82 10.51
CA GLU A 33 6.05 -8.62 11.76
C GLU A 33 4.76 -7.82 11.53
N ILE A 34 4.80 -6.77 10.71
CA ILE A 34 3.62 -6.01 10.30
C ILE A 34 2.65 -6.91 9.54
N ALA A 35 3.13 -7.68 8.58
CA ALA A 35 2.30 -8.62 7.81
C ALA A 35 1.67 -9.70 8.70
N ASN A 36 2.40 -10.19 9.70
CA ASN A 36 1.89 -11.16 10.67
C ASN A 36 0.92 -10.53 11.68
N THR A 37 0.88 -9.20 11.80
CA THR A 37 -0.14 -8.48 12.58
C THR A 37 -1.47 -8.41 11.82
N ILE A 38 -1.46 -8.64 10.49
CA ILE A 38 -2.69 -8.74 9.72
C ILE A 38 -3.44 -9.98 10.21
N ASN A 39 -4.58 -9.72 10.85
CA ASN A 39 -5.43 -10.77 11.40
C ASN A 39 -5.90 -11.72 10.28
N GLU A 40 -5.85 -13.03 10.52
CA GLU A 40 -6.42 -14.06 9.64
C GLU A 40 -7.88 -13.75 9.27
N ASP A 41 -8.64 -13.15 10.18
CA ASP A 41 -10.02 -12.70 9.94
C ASP A 41 -10.11 -11.68 8.80
N LEU A 42 -9.13 -10.77 8.68
CA LEU A 42 -9.10 -9.79 7.59
C LEU A 42 -8.78 -10.47 6.26
N ILE A 43 -7.86 -11.44 6.25
CA ILE A 43 -7.55 -12.21 5.05
C ILE A 43 -8.76 -13.02 4.60
N LEU A 44 -9.47 -13.63 5.55
CA LEU A 44 -10.69 -14.38 5.27
C LEU A 44 -11.77 -13.47 4.68
N LEU A 45 -12.05 -12.33 5.32
CA LEU A 45 -13.00 -11.33 4.82
C LEU A 45 -12.69 -10.91 3.37
N LEU A 46 -11.42 -10.62 3.06
CA LEU A 46 -11.01 -10.22 1.72
C LEU A 46 -11.22 -11.35 0.71
N LYS A 47 -10.90 -12.60 1.06
CA LYS A 47 -11.11 -13.77 0.21
C LYS A 47 -12.58 -14.05 -0.06
N GLU A 48 -13.43 -13.93 0.95
CA GLU A 48 -14.88 -14.14 0.83
C GLU A 48 -15.53 -13.12 -0.11
N ASN A 49 -14.94 -11.92 -0.24
CA ASN A 49 -15.44 -10.88 -1.12
C ASN A 49 -14.72 -10.80 -2.47
N ASP A 50 -13.68 -11.60 -2.70
CA ASP A 50 -12.81 -11.52 -3.88
C ASP A 50 -13.60 -11.75 -5.19
N GLU A 51 -14.49 -12.73 -5.20
CA GLU A 51 -15.34 -13.03 -6.37
C GLU A 51 -16.21 -11.82 -6.74
N HIS A 52 -16.91 -11.25 -5.77
CA HIS A 52 -17.76 -10.08 -5.99
C HIS A 52 -16.97 -8.83 -6.41
N LEU A 53 -15.78 -8.64 -5.86
CA LEU A 53 -14.90 -7.53 -6.25
C LEU A 53 -14.40 -7.70 -7.68
N ASN A 54 -14.05 -8.91 -8.07
CA ASN A 54 -13.64 -9.22 -9.44
C ASN A 54 -14.80 -9.05 -10.43
N GLU A 55 -16.00 -9.51 -10.10
CA GLU A 55 -17.22 -9.28 -10.90
C GLU A 55 -17.47 -7.78 -11.11
N TYR A 56 -17.39 -6.99 -10.03
CA TYR A 56 -17.54 -5.54 -10.11
C TYR A 56 -16.45 -4.92 -10.98
N TYR A 57 -15.19 -5.29 -10.77
CA TYR A 57 -14.06 -4.82 -11.58
C TYR A 57 -14.28 -5.08 -13.06
N ILE A 58 -14.62 -6.32 -13.45
CA ILE A 58 -14.88 -6.73 -14.84
C ILE A 58 -16.02 -5.89 -15.45
N SER A 59 -17.05 -5.57 -14.66
CA SER A 59 -18.19 -4.76 -15.11
C SER A 59 -17.92 -3.26 -15.18
N SER A 60 -16.84 -2.78 -14.55
CA SER A 60 -16.50 -1.37 -14.44
C SER A 60 -15.73 -0.84 -15.66
N SER A 61 -15.64 0.49 -15.78
CA SER A 61 -14.74 1.10 -16.77
C SER A 61 -13.26 0.84 -16.47
N TYR A 62 -12.91 0.56 -15.22
CA TYR A 62 -11.53 0.35 -14.77
C TYR A 62 -10.87 -0.89 -15.39
N ALA A 63 -11.65 -1.91 -15.74
CA ALA A 63 -11.14 -3.11 -16.42
C ALA A 63 -10.45 -2.85 -17.77
N LYS A 64 -10.61 -1.64 -18.33
CA LYS A 64 -9.95 -1.22 -19.57
C LYS A 64 -8.67 -0.42 -19.33
N GLU A 65 -8.41 -0.01 -18.09
CA GLU A 65 -7.38 0.97 -17.74
C GLU A 65 -6.31 0.43 -16.78
N ILE A 66 -6.72 -0.40 -15.81
CA ILE A 66 -5.85 -0.92 -14.74
C ILE A 66 -6.10 -2.41 -14.54
N THR A 67 -5.18 -3.11 -13.86
CA THR A 67 -5.38 -4.53 -13.52
C THR A 67 -6.32 -4.69 -12.33
N TYR A 68 -6.80 -5.93 -12.12
CA TYR A 68 -7.61 -6.25 -10.93
C TYR A 68 -6.82 -6.00 -9.64
N GLU A 69 -5.53 -6.31 -9.60
CA GLU A 69 -4.67 -6.07 -8.44
C GLU A 69 -4.54 -4.58 -8.13
N GLU A 70 -4.37 -3.74 -9.15
CA GLU A 70 -4.34 -2.28 -9.00
C GLU A 70 -5.70 -1.76 -8.50
N PHE A 71 -6.80 -2.24 -9.09
CA PHE A 71 -8.15 -1.92 -8.63
C PHE A 71 -8.36 -2.34 -7.16
N PHE A 72 -7.95 -3.54 -6.78
CA PHE A 72 -8.09 -4.10 -5.46
C PHE A 72 -7.33 -3.29 -4.41
N ILE A 73 -6.11 -2.83 -4.73
CA ILE A 73 -5.34 -1.92 -3.86
C ILE A 73 -6.12 -0.63 -3.58
N TRP A 74 -6.72 -0.02 -4.62
CA TRP A 74 -7.54 1.18 -4.44
C TRP A 74 -8.80 0.91 -3.63
N TRP A 75 -9.52 -0.17 -3.94
CA TRP A 75 -10.71 -0.57 -3.21
C TRP A 75 -10.40 -0.82 -1.73
N TYR A 76 -9.32 -1.54 -1.43
CA TYR A 76 -8.84 -1.78 -0.08
C TYR A 76 -8.55 -0.47 0.66
N HIS A 77 -7.93 0.50 -0.01
CA HIS A 77 -7.69 1.82 0.58
C HIS A 77 -8.98 2.55 0.97
N PHE A 78 -10.01 2.50 0.11
CA PHE A 78 -11.32 3.05 0.44
C PHE A 78 -11.97 2.31 1.61
N PHE A 79 -11.98 0.98 1.57
CA PHE A 79 -12.54 0.13 2.61
C PHE A 79 -11.89 0.39 3.97
N TYR A 80 -10.56 0.32 4.04
CA TYR A 80 -9.80 0.59 5.25
C TYR A 80 -10.06 1.99 5.80
N THR A 81 -10.13 3.00 4.93
CA THR A 81 -10.45 4.38 5.34
C THR A 81 -11.83 4.45 5.96
N LYS A 82 -12.84 3.84 5.34
CA LYS A 82 -14.22 3.84 5.86
C LYS A 82 -14.38 3.08 7.16
N VAL A 83 -13.74 1.91 7.28
CA VAL A 83 -13.72 1.16 8.54
C VAL A 83 -13.03 1.98 9.63
N THR A 84 -11.90 2.60 9.33
CA THR A 84 -11.17 3.45 10.30
C THR A 84 -12.01 4.64 10.74
N GLU A 85 -12.66 5.36 9.82
CA GLU A 85 -13.58 6.47 10.13
C GLU A 85 -14.72 6.01 11.07
N GLU A 86 -15.34 4.87 10.79
CA GLU A 86 -16.46 4.36 11.59
C GLU A 86 -15.99 3.87 12.98
N LEU A 87 -14.83 3.21 13.07
CA LEU A 87 -14.24 2.81 14.36
C LEU A 87 -13.86 4.02 15.23
N ILE A 88 -13.40 5.12 14.62
CA ILE A 88 -13.16 6.40 15.31
C ILE A 88 -14.48 6.96 15.84
N LYS A 89 -15.52 6.99 14.99
CA LYS A 89 -16.86 7.49 15.36
C LYS A 89 -17.46 6.70 16.52
N GLN A 90 -17.22 5.39 16.56
CA GLN A 90 -17.64 4.50 17.65
C GLN A 90 -16.73 4.56 18.89
N ASN A 91 -15.70 5.42 18.89
CA ASN A 91 -14.69 5.53 19.95
C ASN A 91 -13.92 4.23 20.25
N VAL A 92 -13.85 3.30 19.28
CA VAL A 92 -13.07 2.07 19.40
C VAL A 92 -11.58 2.35 19.24
N ILE A 93 -11.22 3.24 18.32
CA ILE A 93 -9.84 3.71 18.09
C ILE A 93 -9.78 5.24 18.13
N LYS A 94 -8.63 5.80 18.49
CA LYS A 94 -8.39 7.25 18.50
C LYS A 94 -7.57 7.65 17.29
N SER A 95 -7.94 8.75 16.65
CA SER A 95 -7.13 9.36 15.61
C SER A 95 -5.82 9.88 16.21
N SER A 96 -4.67 9.48 15.65
CA SER A 96 -3.41 10.18 15.89
C SER A 96 -3.24 11.27 14.84
N ASN A 97 -3.05 12.51 15.26
CA ASN A 97 -2.82 13.68 14.38
C ASN A 97 -1.51 13.64 13.56
N SER A 98 -0.94 12.46 13.27
CA SER A 98 0.32 12.33 12.54
C SER A 98 0.10 12.43 11.03
N VAL A 99 0.55 13.54 10.47
CA VAL A 99 0.24 14.06 9.12
C VAL A 99 0.85 13.29 7.95
N ASN A 100 1.75 12.32 8.14
CA ASN A 100 2.52 11.75 7.02
C ASN A 100 2.58 10.22 7.05
N GLN A 101 1.88 9.56 6.10
CA GLN A 101 2.13 8.17 5.76
C GLN A 101 2.79 8.13 4.36
N THR A 102 4.03 7.64 4.31
CA THR A 102 4.80 7.49 3.08
C THR A 102 4.51 6.12 2.47
N TYR A 103 4.01 6.09 1.24
CA TYR A 103 3.81 4.85 0.48
C TYR A 103 5.15 4.36 -0.10
N VAL A 104 5.43 3.07 0.06
CA VAL A 104 6.58 2.39 -0.55
C VAL A 104 6.10 1.58 -1.75
N ILE A 105 6.58 1.91 -2.95
CA ILE A 105 6.33 1.13 -4.16
C ILE A 105 7.40 0.04 -4.25
N VAL A 106 6.98 -1.23 -4.24
CA VAL A 106 7.85 -2.38 -4.46
C VAL A 106 7.80 -2.75 -5.93
N ASN A 107 8.92 -2.58 -6.66
CA ASN A 107 9.01 -2.98 -8.06
C ASN A 107 9.47 -4.45 -8.16
N LYS A 108 8.67 -5.31 -8.80
CA LYS A 108 9.00 -6.72 -9.07
C LYS A 108 9.78 -6.85 -10.38
N TYR A 109 11.08 -6.56 -10.40
CA TYR A 109 11.99 -7.09 -11.43
C TYR A 109 13.42 -7.23 -10.91
N SER A 110 13.87 -8.47 -10.71
CA SER A 110 15.17 -9.03 -11.14
C SER A 110 15.45 -10.33 -10.38
N ILE A 111 15.05 -11.46 -10.97
CA ILE A 111 15.76 -12.73 -10.73
C ILE A 111 16.24 -13.18 -12.11
N ASN A 112 17.46 -12.78 -12.46
CA ASN A 112 18.30 -13.55 -13.36
C ASN A 112 19.42 -14.08 -12.47
N GLU A 113 19.24 -15.30 -11.98
CA GLU A 113 20.35 -16.07 -11.40
C GLU A 113 21.09 -16.78 -12.53
N HIS A 114 22.40 -16.88 -12.33
CA HIS A 114 23.43 -17.38 -13.25
C HIS A 114 23.26 -18.82 -13.72
#